data_AF-A3DKZ3-F1
#
_entry.id   AF-A3DKZ3-F1
#
_cell.length_a   1.000
_cell.length_b   1.000
_cell.length_c   1.000
_cell.angle_alpha   90.00
_cell.angle_beta   90.00
_cell.angle_gamma   90.00
#
_symmetry.space_group_name_H-M   'P 1'
#
loop_
_entity.id
_entity.type
_entity.pdbx_description
1 polymer ?
#
loop_
_entity_poly.entity_id
_entity_poly.type
_entity_poly.pdbx_seq_one_letter_code
_entity_poly.pdbx_strand_id
1 'polypeptide(L)'
;MDDIMIRASLWSLVKLGLMDGPQISYPMNIIYLLQYSDKGCLAHCKFCAQSIMSSLSKKFLSRITWPPIGLSKVVNALKQHGDEIKRICLQTIIKPWFLDEALKIIREINDNVPELPISLAITPISSKYLEEFKGYGVDYLGVGLDASSPRIFRIVNKPYSWRIYMKFINEAIKVYGYRRVIVHLIVGLGEKPLELYKLMEDLIMRGADIALFAYTPIDKGLMRPEINILRYREAQIIRYFLLKGYRLNEILDKSIRVNNDILEEIVRHIEKYMGIFITSGCPYCNRPYYNESPRGPFYNFYSRNHVMKYLDSIISELEKLRNR
;
A
#
# COMPACT_ATOMS: atom_id res chain seq x y z
N MET A 1 33.22 2.57 6.70
CA MET A 1 32.16 1.68 6.19
C MET A 1 31.39 2.51 5.18
N ASP A 2 31.21 2.03 3.95
CA ASP A 2 30.49 2.79 2.93
C ASP A 2 29.03 2.98 3.35
N ASP A 3 28.48 4.17 3.12
CA ASP A 3 27.09 4.49 3.46
C ASP A 3 26.12 3.58 2.69
N ILE A 4 25.09 3.07 3.37
CA ILE A 4 24.08 2.23 2.73
C ILE A 4 23.24 3.10 1.80
N MET A 5 23.27 2.80 0.51
CA MET A 5 22.39 3.47 -0.44
C MET A 5 20.96 2.92 -0.32
N ILE A 6 20.00 3.83 -0.21
CA ILE A 6 18.57 3.55 -0.24
C ILE A 6 17.90 4.42 -1.31
N ARG A 7 16.61 4.23 -1.52
CA ARG A 7 15.74 5.17 -2.23
C ARG A 7 14.72 5.74 -1.25
N ALA A 8 14.34 6.99 -1.46
CA ALA A 8 13.21 7.59 -0.77
C ALA A 8 12.24 8.15 -1.80
N SER A 9 10.94 8.13 -1.49
CA SER A 9 9.96 8.77 -2.37
C SER A 9 10.29 10.27 -2.52
N LEU A 10 10.06 10.85 -3.70
CA LEU A 10 10.35 12.27 -3.96
C LEU A 10 9.85 13.18 -2.83
N TRP A 11 8.62 12.99 -2.40
CA TRP A 11 8.02 13.83 -1.37
C TRP A 11 8.54 13.57 0.04
N SER A 12 9.07 12.37 0.32
CA SER A 12 9.81 12.15 1.55
C SER A 12 11.13 12.94 1.56
N LEU A 13 11.81 13.06 0.42
CA LEU A 13 13.02 13.88 0.32
C LEU A 13 12.71 15.37 0.47
N VAL A 14 11.64 15.85 -0.18
CA VAL A 14 11.17 17.24 -0.03
C VAL A 14 10.78 17.53 1.42
N LYS A 15 10.04 16.63 2.07
CA LYS A 15 9.63 16.78 3.47
C LYS A 15 10.82 16.85 4.43
N LEU A 16 11.90 16.14 4.13
CA LEU A 16 13.13 16.12 4.93
C LEU A 16 14.13 17.24 4.55
N GLY A 17 13.77 18.14 3.62
CA GLY A 17 14.67 19.20 3.16
C GLY A 17 15.89 18.69 2.37
N LEU A 18 15.86 17.45 1.89
CA LEU A 18 16.96 16.78 1.19
C LEU A 18 16.91 17.00 -0.33
N MET A 19 15.82 17.59 -0.84
CA MET A 19 15.61 17.88 -2.25
C MET A 19 14.58 18.99 -2.41
N ASP A 20 14.79 19.90 -3.35
CA ASP A 20 13.77 20.86 -3.76
C ASP A 20 12.66 20.19 -4.55
N GLY A 21 11.41 20.61 -4.34
CA GLY A 21 10.30 20.03 -5.07
C GLY A 21 8.97 20.71 -4.80
N PRO A 22 7.90 20.27 -5.48
CA PRO A 22 6.59 20.88 -5.34
C PRO A 22 6.06 20.69 -3.93
N GLN A 23 5.57 21.77 -3.32
CA GLN A 23 4.84 21.68 -2.07
C GLN A 23 3.58 20.84 -2.27
N ILE A 24 3.37 19.84 -1.40
CA ILE A 24 2.06 19.17 -1.31
C ILE A 24 1.19 20.00 -0.38
N SER A 25 -0.03 20.29 -0.82
CA SER A 25 -1.08 20.93 -0.02
C SER A 25 -1.67 20.03 1.09
N TYR A 26 -1.03 18.90 1.40
CA TYR A 26 -1.49 17.90 2.36
C TYR A 26 -0.34 17.47 3.29
N PRO A 27 -0.61 17.23 4.59
CA PRO A 27 0.42 16.90 5.55
C PRO A 27 1.04 15.53 5.24
N MET A 28 2.32 15.50 4.86
CA MET A 28 3.08 14.27 4.67
C MET A 28 3.75 13.85 5.97
N ASN A 29 3.15 12.88 6.65
CA ASN A 29 3.56 12.44 7.99
C ASN A 29 4.31 11.11 7.98
N ILE A 30 4.59 10.55 6.80
CA ILE A 30 5.34 9.30 6.63
C ILE A 30 6.52 9.50 5.69
N ILE A 31 7.67 8.99 6.11
CA ILE A 31 8.86 8.85 5.26
C ILE A 31 8.84 7.46 4.62
N TYR A 32 8.72 7.42 3.30
CA TYR A 32 8.68 6.18 2.52
C TYR A 32 10.05 5.90 1.92
N LEU A 33 10.65 4.80 2.34
CA LEU A 33 11.95 4.30 1.94
C LEU A 33 11.81 3.00 1.16
N LEU A 34 12.74 2.75 0.25
CA LEU A 34 12.82 1.55 -0.57
C LEU A 34 14.28 1.14 -0.67
N GLN A 35 14.57 -0.14 -0.54
CA GLN A 35 15.91 -0.65 -0.79
C GLN A 35 16.40 -0.28 -2.20
N TYR A 36 17.68 0.08 -2.32
CA TYR A 36 18.28 0.47 -3.59
C TYR A 36 18.85 -0.74 -4.34
N SER A 37 18.59 -0.82 -5.64
CA SER A 37 19.41 -1.57 -6.59
C SER A 37 19.35 -0.83 -7.93
N ASP A 38 20.47 -0.85 -8.64
CA ASP A 38 20.60 -0.43 -10.03
C ASP A 38 19.71 -1.28 -10.96
N LYS A 39 19.65 -2.60 -10.73
CA LYS A 39 18.83 -3.57 -11.47
C LYS A 39 17.36 -3.59 -11.01
N GLY A 40 17.06 -2.99 -9.86
CA GLY A 40 15.76 -3.07 -9.23
C GLY A 40 15.52 -4.43 -8.55
N CYS A 41 14.26 -4.85 -8.50
CA CYS A 41 13.83 -6.12 -7.93
C CYS A 41 14.03 -7.27 -8.92
N LEU A 42 14.71 -8.34 -8.50
CA LEU A 42 14.90 -9.56 -9.30
C LEU A 42 13.62 -10.37 -9.53
N ALA A 43 12.50 -9.98 -8.92
CA ALA A 43 11.20 -10.58 -9.21
C ALA A 43 10.67 -10.16 -10.58
N HIS A 44 9.78 -10.99 -11.14
CA HIS A 44 9.27 -10.84 -12.51
C HIS A 44 7.83 -10.30 -12.56
N CYS A 45 7.37 -9.59 -11.52
CA CYS A 45 6.01 -9.05 -11.43
C CYS A 45 5.68 -8.16 -12.65
N LYS A 46 4.65 -8.50 -13.42
CA LYS A 46 4.33 -7.82 -14.69
C LYS A 46 3.77 -6.40 -14.55
N PHE A 47 3.27 -6.05 -13.37
CA PHE A 47 2.70 -4.72 -13.08
C PHE A 47 3.69 -3.75 -12.45
N CYS A 48 4.90 -4.19 -12.07
CA CYS A 48 5.79 -3.43 -11.19
C CYS A 48 6.98 -2.83 -11.96
N ALA A 49 7.19 -1.51 -11.86
CA ALA A 49 8.33 -0.82 -12.47
C ALA A 49 9.70 -1.28 -11.92
N GLN A 50 9.73 -1.77 -10.69
CA GLN A 50 10.94 -2.33 -10.08
C GLN A 50 11.28 -3.73 -10.59
N SER A 51 10.35 -4.44 -11.25
CA SER A 51 10.57 -5.78 -11.77
C SER A 51 11.76 -5.83 -12.73
N ILE A 52 12.53 -6.91 -12.71
CA ILE A 52 13.62 -7.15 -13.66
C ILE A 52 13.10 -7.25 -15.10
N MET A 53 11.81 -7.55 -15.26
CA MET A 53 11.14 -7.60 -16.56
C MET A 53 10.61 -6.25 -17.04
N SER A 54 10.59 -5.23 -16.19
CA SER A 54 10.12 -3.91 -16.61
C SER A 54 11.22 -3.16 -17.36
N SER A 55 10.83 -2.57 -18.48
CA SER A 55 11.67 -1.69 -19.30
C SER A 55 11.80 -0.28 -18.73
N LEU A 56 10.98 0.05 -17.72
CA LEU A 56 11.01 1.35 -17.06
C LEU A 56 12.29 1.56 -16.25
N SER A 57 12.66 2.83 -16.12
CA SER A 57 13.71 3.26 -15.19
C SER A 57 13.38 2.83 -13.76
N LYS A 58 14.37 2.24 -13.07
CA LYS A 58 14.25 1.81 -11.66
C LYS A 58 14.17 2.99 -10.67
N LYS A 59 14.12 4.22 -11.16
CA LYS A 59 13.70 5.38 -10.36
C LYS A 59 12.21 5.37 -10.05
N PHE A 60 11.39 4.59 -10.75
CA PHE A 60 9.94 4.58 -10.54
C PHE A 60 9.49 3.46 -9.62
N LEU A 61 8.61 3.79 -8.68
CA LEU A 61 7.73 2.81 -8.04
C LEU A 61 6.31 3.35 -8.17
N SER A 62 5.47 2.61 -8.90
CA SER A 62 4.25 3.17 -9.49
C SER A 62 4.59 4.39 -10.36
N ARG A 63 3.81 5.47 -10.31
CA ARG A 63 4.01 6.71 -11.08
C ARG A 63 5.02 7.69 -10.46
N ILE A 64 5.50 7.42 -9.25
CA ILE A 64 6.32 8.34 -8.46
C ILE A 64 7.80 8.02 -8.65
N THR A 65 8.64 9.07 -8.62
CA THR A 65 10.10 8.94 -8.59
C THR A 65 10.63 8.70 -7.17
N TRP A 66 11.65 7.84 -7.09
CA TRP A 66 12.31 7.40 -5.87
C TRP A 66 13.83 7.55 -6.04
N PRO A 67 14.36 8.77 -5.91
CA PRO A 67 15.80 9.04 -6.08
C PRO A 67 16.65 8.23 -5.09
N PRO A 68 17.84 7.77 -5.50
CA PRO A 68 18.79 7.16 -4.58
C PRO A 68 19.38 8.21 -3.63
N ILE A 69 19.58 7.84 -2.37
CA ILE A 69 20.17 8.68 -1.33
C ILE A 69 20.89 7.80 -0.29
N GLY A 70 21.93 8.34 0.34
CA GLY A 70 22.62 7.67 1.44
C GLY A 70 21.76 7.63 2.70
N LEU A 71 21.74 6.48 3.37
CA LEU A 71 20.96 6.26 4.60
C LEU A 71 21.35 7.27 5.68
N SER A 72 22.64 7.55 5.82
CA SER A 72 23.15 8.53 6.80
C SER A 72 22.50 9.92 6.65
N LYS A 73 22.28 10.38 5.42
CA LYS A 73 21.62 11.67 5.13
C LYS A 73 20.16 11.67 5.57
N VAL A 74 19.45 10.56 5.34
CA VAL A 74 18.05 10.42 5.74
C VAL A 74 17.94 10.39 7.27
N VAL A 75 18.80 9.63 7.94
CA VAL A 75 18.84 9.55 9.41
C VAL A 75 19.15 10.90 10.04
N ASN A 76 20.14 11.63 9.51
CA ASN A 76 20.48 12.97 10.01
C ASN A 76 19.31 13.96 9.83
N ALA A 77 18.60 13.91 8.70
CA ALA A 77 17.42 14.75 8.50
C ALA A 77 16.26 14.35 9.41
N LEU A 78 16.07 13.05 9.67
CA LEU A 78 15.05 12.56 10.62
C LEU A 78 15.30 13.08 12.03
N LYS A 79 16.57 13.14 12.50
CA LYS A 79 16.90 13.74 13.80
C LYS A 79 16.53 15.22 13.90
N GLN A 80 16.55 15.95 12.78
CA GLN A 80 16.26 17.38 12.74
C GLN A 80 14.76 17.68 12.58
N HIS A 81 14.03 16.81 11.86
CA HIS A 81 12.64 17.01 11.47
C HIS A 81 11.66 15.98 12.07
N GLY A 82 12.11 15.18 13.03
CA GLY A 82 11.39 14.03 13.57
C GLY A 82 10.00 14.37 14.12
N ASP A 83 9.83 15.53 14.74
CA ASP A 83 8.57 15.97 15.36
C ASP A 83 7.39 16.07 14.36
N GLU A 84 7.71 16.36 13.09
CA GLU A 84 6.74 16.46 12.01
C GLU A 84 6.44 15.11 11.34
N ILE A 85 7.21 14.08 11.66
CA ILE A 85 7.08 12.72 11.13
C ILE A 85 6.35 11.85 12.15
N LYS A 86 5.44 11.00 11.66
CA LYS A 86 4.67 10.08 12.51
C LYS A 86 5.05 8.62 12.31
N ARG A 87 5.74 8.29 11.21
CA ARG A 87 6.12 6.91 10.87
C ARG A 87 7.16 6.86 9.75
N ILE A 88 7.96 5.81 9.75
CA ILE A 88 8.83 5.43 8.63
C ILE A 88 8.29 4.15 8.00
N CYS A 89 8.24 4.08 6.68
CA CYS A 89 7.84 2.89 5.93
C CYS A 89 9.01 2.41 5.09
N LEU A 90 9.66 1.32 5.48
CA LEU A 90 10.70 0.68 4.68
C LEU A 90 10.08 -0.39 3.78
N GLN A 91 10.35 -0.29 2.49
CA GLN A 91 9.93 -1.25 1.49
C GLN A 91 11.14 -2.02 0.95
N THR A 92 10.98 -3.32 0.75
CA THR A 92 12.06 -4.19 0.28
C THR A 92 11.87 -4.59 -1.17
N ILE A 93 12.99 -4.95 -1.80
CA ILE A 93 13.02 -5.58 -3.12
C ILE A 93 13.79 -6.90 -3.02
N ILE A 94 13.42 -7.88 -3.86
CA ILE A 94 14.15 -9.14 -3.92
C ILE A 94 15.48 -8.89 -4.65
N LYS A 95 16.58 -9.04 -3.93
CA LYS A 95 17.96 -8.96 -4.42
C LYS A 95 18.87 -9.79 -3.50
N PRO A 96 20.14 -10.06 -3.87
CA PRO A 96 21.08 -10.70 -2.95
C PRO A 96 21.15 -9.92 -1.63
N TRP A 97 21.14 -10.64 -0.51
CA TRP A 97 21.31 -10.06 0.85
C TRP A 97 20.23 -9.04 1.26
N PHE A 98 19.06 -9.03 0.61
CA PHE A 98 18.02 -8.02 0.89
C PHE A 98 17.53 -8.04 2.35
N LEU A 99 17.56 -9.20 3.02
CA LEU A 99 17.18 -9.30 4.45
C LEU A 99 18.19 -8.65 5.36
N ASP A 100 19.48 -8.97 5.19
CA ASP A 100 20.55 -8.43 6.02
C ASP A 100 20.68 -6.91 5.84
N GLU A 101 20.51 -6.43 4.60
CA GLU A 101 20.47 -4.99 4.33
C GLU A 101 19.24 -4.32 4.97
N ALA A 102 18.05 -4.92 4.87
CA ALA A 102 16.85 -4.38 5.51
C ALA A 102 17.00 -4.31 7.04
N LEU A 103 17.60 -5.33 7.67
CA LEU A 103 17.91 -5.33 9.10
C LEU A 103 18.88 -4.20 9.46
N LYS A 104 19.95 -4.02 8.68
CA LYS A 104 20.90 -2.91 8.91
C LYS A 104 20.24 -1.55 8.80
N ILE A 105 19.39 -1.33 7.79
CA ILE A 105 18.64 -0.08 7.62
C ILE A 105 17.74 0.18 8.83
N ILE A 106 16.97 -0.83 9.27
CA ILE A 106 16.05 -0.69 10.40
C ILE A 106 16.81 -0.42 11.69
N ARG A 107 17.91 -1.14 11.96
CA ARG A 107 18.76 -0.91 13.13
C ARG A 107 19.31 0.51 13.15
N GLU A 108 19.90 0.96 12.04
CA GLU A 108 20.44 2.31 11.94
C GLU A 108 19.36 3.38 12.20
N ILE A 109 18.14 3.20 11.68
CA ILE A 109 17.03 4.12 11.94
C ILE A 109 16.64 4.06 13.42
N ASN A 110 16.37 2.86 13.95
CA ASN A 110 15.89 2.68 15.31
C ASN A 110 16.90 3.13 16.38
N ASP A 111 18.20 2.92 16.16
CA ASP A 111 19.26 3.34 17.09
C ASP A 111 19.43 4.86 17.14
N ASN A 112 19.02 5.57 16.08
CA ASN A 112 19.22 7.01 15.94
C ASN A 112 17.96 7.85 16.13
N VAL A 113 16.77 7.29 15.89
CA VAL A 113 15.44 7.92 16.04
C VAL A 113 14.40 6.90 16.58
N PRO A 114 14.62 6.34 17.80
CA PRO A 114 13.82 5.23 18.34
C PRO A 114 12.35 5.58 18.60
N GLU A 115 11.99 6.86 18.67
CA GLU A 115 10.64 7.34 18.88
C GLU A 115 9.74 7.22 17.64
N LEU A 116 10.33 7.08 16.44
CA LEU A 116 9.59 6.98 15.19
C LEU A 116 9.25 5.52 14.88
N PRO A 117 7.95 5.14 14.86
CA PRO A 117 7.58 3.75 14.60
C PRO A 117 7.85 3.36 13.15
N ILE A 118 8.22 2.10 12.93
CA ILE A 118 8.65 1.58 11.62
C ILE A 118 7.63 0.56 11.09
N SER A 119 7.17 0.78 9.87
CA SER A 119 6.48 -0.25 9.08
C SER A 119 7.41 -0.88 8.06
N LEU A 120 7.40 -2.21 7.96
CA LEU A 120 8.20 -2.96 6.99
C LEU A 120 7.30 -3.64 5.96
N ALA A 121 7.47 -3.29 4.68
CA ALA A 121 6.84 -4.00 3.57
C ALA A 121 7.81 -5.03 2.97
N ILE A 122 7.48 -6.32 3.11
CA ILE A 122 8.38 -7.41 2.77
C ILE A 122 7.69 -8.61 2.11
N THR A 123 8.49 -9.36 1.36
CA THR A 123 8.11 -10.66 0.78
C THR A 123 8.12 -11.76 1.85
N PRO A 124 7.63 -12.98 1.58
CA PRO A 124 7.70 -14.07 2.55
C PRO A 124 9.12 -14.35 3.06
N ILE A 125 9.24 -14.40 4.39
CA ILE A 125 10.46 -14.70 5.14
C ILE A 125 10.13 -15.68 6.28
N SER A 126 11.15 -16.22 6.96
CA SER A 126 10.92 -17.09 8.11
C SER A 126 10.44 -16.29 9.34
N SER A 127 9.71 -16.97 10.25
CA SER A 127 9.24 -16.34 11.49
C SER A 127 10.36 -15.83 12.38
N LYS A 128 11.56 -16.42 12.32
CA LYS A 128 12.74 -15.93 13.04
C LYS A 128 13.06 -14.48 12.65
N TYR A 129 13.06 -14.16 11.36
CA TYR A 129 13.30 -12.80 10.90
C TYR A 129 12.13 -11.87 11.23
N LEU A 130 10.89 -12.35 11.26
CA LEU A 130 9.74 -11.55 11.69
C LEU A 130 9.90 -11.06 13.13
N GLU A 131 10.30 -11.96 14.03
CA GLU A 131 10.59 -11.63 15.44
C GLU A 131 11.79 -10.69 15.56
N GLU A 132 12.83 -10.91 14.76
CA GLU A 132 14.01 -10.03 14.75
C GLU A 132 13.64 -8.60 14.33
N PHE A 133 12.90 -8.42 13.22
CA PHE A 133 12.42 -7.10 12.79
C PHE A 133 11.55 -6.43 13.86
N LYS A 134 10.66 -7.19 14.51
CA LYS A 134 9.82 -6.69 15.60
C LYS A 134 10.66 -6.23 16.80
N GLY A 135 11.73 -6.96 17.11
CA GLY A 135 12.70 -6.59 18.15
C GLY A 135 13.45 -5.29 17.87
N TYR A 136 13.57 -4.89 16.61
CA TYR A 136 14.19 -3.63 16.16
C TYR A 136 13.18 -2.52 15.82
N GLY A 137 12.00 -2.54 16.45
CA GLY A 137 11.05 -1.42 16.38
C GLY A 137 10.06 -1.47 15.22
N VAL A 138 10.01 -2.56 14.44
CA VAL A 138 8.95 -2.75 13.45
C VAL A 138 7.65 -3.13 14.15
N ASP A 139 6.63 -2.27 14.06
CA ASP A 139 5.34 -2.46 14.73
C ASP A 139 4.20 -2.84 13.77
N TYR A 140 4.36 -2.59 12.46
CA TYR A 140 3.44 -3.00 11.39
C TYR A 140 4.17 -3.66 10.24
N LEU A 141 3.55 -4.72 9.68
CA LEU A 141 4.09 -5.45 8.54
C LEU A 141 3.19 -5.27 7.30
N GLY A 142 3.74 -4.75 6.22
CA GLY A 142 3.10 -4.74 4.90
C GLY A 142 3.42 -6.02 4.12
N VAL A 143 2.40 -6.68 3.57
CA VAL A 143 2.59 -7.86 2.72
C VAL A 143 2.04 -7.59 1.33
N GLY A 144 2.93 -7.45 0.36
CA GLY A 144 2.59 -7.32 -1.06
C GLY A 144 2.05 -8.63 -1.61
N LEU A 145 0.80 -8.99 -1.33
CA LEU A 145 0.12 -10.12 -1.98
C LEU A 145 -0.27 -9.73 -3.40
N ASP A 146 -0.74 -8.49 -3.56
CA ASP A 146 -1.08 -7.75 -4.78
C ASP A 146 -2.22 -8.36 -5.61
N ALA A 147 -2.24 -9.68 -5.77
CA ALA A 147 -3.25 -10.42 -6.50
C ALA A 147 -4.39 -10.91 -5.59
N SER A 148 -5.60 -11.01 -6.15
CA SER A 148 -6.80 -11.45 -5.41
C SER A 148 -7.13 -12.94 -5.53
N SER A 149 -6.40 -13.70 -6.36
CA SER A 149 -6.59 -15.14 -6.46
C SER A 149 -5.32 -15.86 -6.92
N PRO A 150 -5.18 -17.18 -6.70
CA PRO A 150 -4.06 -17.96 -7.21
C PRO A 150 -3.89 -17.84 -8.73
N ARG A 151 -5.01 -17.68 -9.46
CA ARG A 151 -5.01 -17.49 -10.92
C ARG A 151 -4.36 -16.16 -11.29
N ILE A 152 -4.78 -15.05 -10.67
CA ILE A 152 -4.20 -13.72 -10.91
C ILE A 152 -2.74 -13.70 -10.50
N PHE A 153 -2.42 -14.26 -9.33
CA PHE A 153 -1.05 -14.35 -8.81
C PHE A 153 -0.07 -14.96 -9.82
N ARG A 154 -0.49 -16.03 -10.53
CA ARG A 154 0.28 -16.61 -11.64
C ARG A 154 0.33 -15.71 -12.87
N ILE A 155 -0.81 -15.13 -13.28
CA ILE A 155 -0.88 -14.25 -14.47
C ILE A 155 0.09 -13.08 -14.35
N VAL A 156 0.13 -12.45 -13.17
CA VAL A 156 1.01 -11.30 -12.90
C VAL A 156 2.42 -11.69 -12.49
N ASN A 157 2.72 -12.98 -12.45
CA ASN A 157 4.04 -13.56 -12.19
C ASN A 157 4.66 -13.10 -10.87
N LYS A 158 3.87 -13.20 -9.79
CA LYS A 158 4.36 -12.92 -8.44
C LYS A 158 5.45 -13.94 -8.04
N PRO A 159 6.46 -13.53 -7.25
CA PRO A 159 7.46 -14.45 -6.73
C PRO A 159 6.82 -15.43 -5.73
N TYR A 160 7.49 -16.54 -5.42
CA TYR A 160 6.97 -17.60 -4.53
C TYR A 160 5.64 -18.20 -5.02
N SER A 161 4.98 -19.01 -4.18
CA SER A 161 3.65 -19.53 -4.45
C SER A 161 2.60 -18.82 -3.61
N TRP A 162 1.35 -18.83 -4.08
CA TRP A 162 0.19 -18.36 -3.31
C TRP A 162 0.14 -18.95 -1.90
N ARG A 163 0.39 -20.27 -1.78
CA ARG A 163 0.39 -20.98 -0.50
C ARG A 163 1.46 -20.45 0.46
N ILE A 164 2.65 -20.10 -0.05
CA ILE A 164 3.72 -19.52 0.76
C ILE A 164 3.29 -18.14 1.28
N TYR A 165 2.69 -17.29 0.45
CA TYR A 165 2.17 -16.00 0.90
C TYR A 165 1.08 -16.13 1.96
N MET A 166 0.10 -17.01 1.76
CA MET A 166 -0.97 -17.21 2.75
C MET A 166 -0.43 -17.77 4.07
N LYS A 167 0.54 -18.69 4.01
CA LYS A 167 1.24 -19.17 5.21
C LYS A 167 1.98 -18.04 5.92
N PHE A 168 2.73 -17.24 5.17
CA PHE A 168 3.48 -16.10 5.69
C PHE A 168 2.58 -15.06 6.35
N ILE A 169 1.42 -14.74 5.76
CA ILE A 169 0.43 -13.84 6.37
C ILE A 169 -0.04 -14.38 7.73
N ASN A 170 -0.37 -15.67 7.83
CA ASN A 170 -0.78 -16.27 9.11
C ASN A 170 0.35 -16.23 10.16
N GLU A 171 1.60 -16.50 9.76
CA GLU A 171 2.76 -16.42 10.65
C GLU A 171 3.01 -14.97 11.11
N ALA A 172 2.93 -14.02 10.19
CA ALA A 172 3.05 -12.60 10.50
C ALA A 172 1.96 -12.13 11.47
N ILE A 173 0.71 -12.59 11.32
CA ILE A 173 -0.38 -12.23 12.25
C ILE A 173 -0.08 -12.76 13.65
N LYS A 174 0.47 -13.97 13.78
CA LYS A 174 0.88 -14.53 15.09
C LYS A 174 1.97 -13.68 15.76
N VAL A 175 2.92 -13.16 14.98
CA VAL A 175 4.05 -12.36 15.50
C VAL A 175 3.62 -10.92 15.80
N TYR A 176 2.99 -10.24 14.85
CA TYR A 176 2.66 -8.81 14.96
C TYR A 176 1.34 -8.56 15.69
N GLY A 177 0.40 -9.50 15.65
CA GLY A 177 -0.91 -9.40 16.28
C GLY A 177 -2.03 -8.93 15.36
N TYR A 178 -3.23 -8.87 15.93
CA TYR A 178 -4.47 -8.49 15.24
C TYR A 178 -4.36 -7.08 14.61
N ARG A 179 -4.69 -6.98 13.32
CA ARG A 179 -4.70 -5.75 12.49
C ARG A 179 -3.35 -5.04 12.39
N ARG A 180 -2.24 -5.73 12.63
CA ARG A 180 -0.88 -5.19 12.44
C ARG A 180 -0.17 -5.73 11.20
N VAL A 181 -0.79 -6.68 10.50
CA VAL A 181 -0.36 -7.14 9.17
C VAL A 181 -1.28 -6.54 8.12
N ILE A 182 -0.74 -5.68 7.26
CA ILE A 182 -1.46 -4.96 6.22
C ILE A 182 -1.21 -5.67 4.88
N VAL A 183 -2.20 -6.40 4.38
CA VAL A 183 -2.09 -7.09 3.09
C VAL A 183 -2.44 -6.11 1.97
N HIS A 184 -1.48 -5.88 1.08
CA HIS A 184 -1.68 -5.01 -0.08
C HIS A 184 -2.37 -5.80 -1.19
N LEU A 185 -3.48 -5.27 -1.70
CA LEU A 185 -4.22 -5.83 -2.83
C LEU A 185 -4.36 -4.78 -3.92
N ILE A 186 -4.08 -5.17 -5.16
CA ILE A 186 -4.26 -4.33 -6.33
C ILE A 186 -5.59 -4.72 -7.00
N VAL A 187 -6.46 -3.73 -7.17
CA VAL A 187 -7.73 -3.87 -7.87
C VAL A 187 -7.50 -3.53 -9.34
N GLY A 188 -7.89 -4.42 -10.26
CA GLY A 188 -7.79 -4.22 -11.71
C GLY A 188 -6.69 -5.04 -12.40
N LEU A 189 -6.14 -6.07 -11.75
CA LEU A 189 -5.17 -6.99 -12.36
C LEU A 189 -5.84 -8.04 -13.28
N GLY A 190 -7.16 -8.02 -13.39
CA GLY A 190 -7.97 -8.94 -14.22
C GLY A 190 -8.76 -9.96 -13.41
N GLU A 191 -8.88 -9.73 -12.11
CA GLU A 191 -9.69 -10.50 -11.20
C GLU A 191 -11.18 -10.34 -11.47
N LYS A 192 -11.93 -11.40 -11.18
CA LYS A 192 -13.38 -11.33 -11.04
C LYS A 192 -13.71 -10.63 -9.73
N PRO A 193 -14.83 -9.90 -9.65
CA PRO A 193 -15.21 -9.22 -8.43
C PRO A 193 -15.20 -10.07 -7.16
N LEU A 194 -15.82 -11.24 -7.25
CA LEU A 194 -15.96 -12.15 -6.13
C LEU A 194 -14.63 -12.77 -5.68
N GLU A 195 -13.62 -12.87 -6.57
CA GLU A 195 -12.27 -13.32 -6.18
C GLU A 195 -11.66 -12.34 -5.14
N LEU A 196 -11.75 -11.04 -5.42
CA LEU A 196 -11.29 -10.00 -4.51
C LEU A 196 -12.08 -9.99 -3.20
N TYR A 197 -13.41 -10.04 -3.29
CA TYR A 197 -14.28 -9.87 -2.12
C TYR A 197 -14.11 -11.02 -1.12
N LYS A 198 -14.10 -12.26 -1.61
CA LYS A 198 -13.88 -13.45 -0.76
C LYS A 198 -12.49 -13.44 -0.12
N LEU A 199 -11.46 -12.99 -0.85
CA LEU A 199 -10.13 -12.87 -0.27
C LEU A 199 -10.10 -11.80 0.83
N MET A 200 -10.74 -10.65 0.60
CA MET A 200 -10.78 -9.60 1.61
C MET A 200 -11.44 -10.10 2.89
N GLU A 201 -12.58 -10.78 2.78
CA GLU A 201 -13.27 -11.37 3.94
C GLU A 201 -12.37 -12.40 4.67
N ASP A 202 -11.76 -13.35 3.94
CA ASP A 202 -10.86 -14.36 4.52
C ASP A 202 -9.66 -13.73 5.26
N LEU A 203 -8.98 -12.76 4.65
CA LEU A 203 -7.84 -12.07 5.26
C LEU A 203 -8.24 -11.28 6.52
N ILE A 204 -9.37 -10.58 6.46
CA ILE A 204 -9.92 -9.81 7.57
C ILE A 204 -10.31 -10.74 8.73
N MET A 205 -10.94 -11.88 8.43
CA MET A 205 -11.32 -12.88 9.44
C MET A 205 -10.09 -13.54 10.09
N ARG A 206 -8.99 -13.71 9.36
CA ARG A 206 -7.70 -14.18 9.92
C ARG A 206 -7.04 -13.16 10.86
N GLY A 207 -7.45 -11.90 10.80
CA GLY A 207 -6.91 -10.81 11.62
C GLY A 207 -5.93 -9.88 10.91
N ALA A 208 -5.78 -9.95 9.59
CA ALA A 208 -5.03 -8.94 8.81
C ALA A 208 -5.88 -7.69 8.56
N ASP A 209 -5.27 -6.54 8.31
CA ASP A 209 -5.90 -5.41 7.63
C ASP A 209 -5.52 -5.46 6.13
N ILE A 210 -6.13 -4.59 5.33
CA ILE A 210 -5.98 -4.55 3.88
C ILE A 210 -5.62 -3.13 3.46
N ALA A 211 -4.66 -2.98 2.55
CA ALA A 211 -4.45 -1.75 1.80
C ALA A 211 -4.84 -1.98 0.34
N LEU A 212 -5.72 -1.13 -0.19
CA LEU A 212 -6.14 -1.19 -1.59
C LEU A 212 -5.32 -0.24 -2.44
N PHE A 213 -4.91 -0.75 -3.60
CA PHE A 213 -4.21 0.00 -4.63
C PHE A 213 -4.96 -0.17 -5.95
N ALA A 214 -5.16 0.92 -6.70
CA ALA A 214 -5.70 0.83 -8.05
C ALA A 214 -4.61 0.34 -9.01
N TYR A 215 -4.94 -0.58 -9.91
CA TYR A 215 -4.02 -0.93 -10.99
C TYR A 215 -3.86 0.27 -11.92
N THR A 216 -2.61 0.64 -12.09
CA THR A 216 -2.19 1.80 -12.86
C THR A 216 -1.16 1.33 -13.87
N PRO A 217 -1.45 1.34 -15.19
CA PRO A 217 -0.52 0.89 -16.20
C PRO A 217 0.63 1.89 -16.30
N ILE A 218 1.77 1.49 -15.75
CA ILE A 218 3.02 2.25 -15.80
C ILE A 218 3.95 1.76 -16.92
N ASP A 219 3.82 0.49 -17.31
CA ASP A 219 4.57 -0.17 -18.39
C ASP A 219 3.59 -1.00 -19.25
N LYS A 220 3.96 -1.31 -20.48
CA LYS A 220 3.22 -2.22 -21.38
C LYS A 220 3.29 -3.70 -20.95
N GLY A 221 4.03 -4.02 -19.87
CA GLY A 221 4.24 -5.40 -19.40
C GLY A 221 2.97 -6.15 -18.98
N LEU A 222 1.95 -5.44 -18.50
CA LEU A 222 0.60 -5.97 -18.32
C LEU A 222 -0.33 -5.10 -19.18
N MET A 223 -0.75 -5.61 -20.33
CA MET A 223 -1.63 -4.87 -21.27
C MET A 223 -3.06 -4.80 -20.76
N ARG A 224 -3.30 -3.99 -19.73
CA ARG A 224 -4.63 -3.74 -19.16
C ARG A 224 -4.89 -2.23 -19.07
N PRO A 225 -6.14 -1.80 -19.28
CA PRO A 225 -6.51 -0.40 -19.05
C PRO A 225 -6.45 -0.06 -17.57
N GLU A 226 -6.47 1.24 -17.28
CA GLU A 226 -6.75 1.73 -15.93
C GLU A 226 -8.09 1.20 -15.42
N ILE A 227 -8.17 1.00 -14.11
CA ILE A 227 -9.37 0.49 -13.48
C ILE A 227 -10.52 1.50 -13.55
N ASN A 228 -11.73 1.03 -13.83
CA ASN A 228 -12.92 1.86 -13.73
C ASN A 228 -13.14 2.33 -12.27
N ILE A 229 -13.37 3.63 -12.07
CA ILE A 229 -13.52 4.21 -10.72
C ILE A 229 -14.65 3.56 -9.90
N LEU A 230 -15.78 3.22 -10.52
CA LEU A 230 -16.92 2.58 -9.84
C LEU A 230 -16.53 1.21 -9.30
N ARG A 231 -15.74 0.44 -10.06
CA ARG A 231 -15.20 -0.85 -9.62
C ARG A 231 -14.32 -0.70 -8.37
N TYR A 232 -13.55 0.38 -8.29
CA TYR A 232 -12.70 0.67 -7.14
C TYR A 232 -13.51 1.10 -5.92
N ARG A 233 -14.51 1.96 -6.11
CA ARG A 233 -15.44 2.39 -5.05
C ARG A 233 -16.15 1.21 -4.40
N GLU A 234 -16.62 0.26 -5.21
CA GLU A 234 -17.23 -0.98 -4.73
C GLU A 234 -16.27 -1.76 -3.81
N ALA A 235 -15.01 -1.90 -4.20
CA ALA A 235 -13.98 -2.55 -3.38
C ALA A 235 -13.70 -1.79 -2.07
N GLN A 236 -13.65 -0.46 -2.10
CA GLN A 236 -13.46 0.38 -0.91
C GLN A 236 -14.61 0.23 0.10
N ILE A 237 -15.86 0.26 -0.38
CA ILE A 237 -17.05 0.10 0.46
C ILE A 237 -17.06 -1.28 1.12
N ILE A 238 -16.84 -2.34 0.34
CA ILE A 238 -16.81 -3.71 0.87
C ILE A 238 -15.69 -3.86 1.90
N ARG A 239 -14.48 -3.37 1.61
CA ARG A 239 -13.40 -3.37 2.60
C ARG A 239 -13.81 -2.68 3.89
N TYR A 240 -14.44 -1.51 3.82
CA TYR A 240 -14.87 -0.76 4.99
C TYR A 240 -15.83 -1.55 5.87
N PHE A 241 -16.90 -2.12 5.29
CA PHE A 241 -17.88 -2.88 6.06
C PHE A 241 -17.32 -4.20 6.59
N LEU A 242 -16.49 -4.91 5.82
CA LEU A 242 -15.79 -6.09 6.33
C LEU A 242 -14.92 -5.75 7.56
N LEU A 243 -14.22 -4.61 7.55
CA LEU A 243 -13.45 -4.14 8.72
C LEU A 243 -14.31 -3.75 9.91
N LYS A 244 -15.59 -3.40 9.68
CA LYS A 244 -16.58 -3.16 10.74
C LYS A 244 -17.24 -4.43 11.26
N GLY A 245 -16.88 -5.60 10.72
CA GLY A 245 -17.34 -6.90 11.20
C GLY A 245 -18.51 -7.49 10.42
N TYR A 246 -18.99 -6.80 9.37
CA TYR A 246 -20.01 -7.35 8.47
C TYR A 246 -19.43 -8.48 7.61
N ARG A 247 -20.31 -9.37 7.14
CA ARG A 247 -20.02 -10.46 6.21
C ARG A 247 -20.42 -10.08 4.79
N LEU A 248 -19.85 -10.74 3.79
CA LEU A 248 -20.12 -10.42 2.38
C LEU A 248 -21.60 -10.54 2.00
N ASN A 249 -22.33 -11.50 2.56
CA ASN A 249 -23.76 -11.67 2.33
C ASN A 249 -24.64 -10.57 2.96
N GLU A 250 -24.10 -9.79 3.91
CA GLU A 250 -24.75 -8.61 4.47
C GLU A 250 -24.46 -7.36 3.64
N ILE A 251 -23.35 -7.36 2.88
CA ILE A 251 -22.89 -6.21 2.09
C ILE A 251 -23.40 -6.29 0.65
N LEU A 252 -23.49 -7.50 0.09
CA LEU A 252 -23.78 -7.73 -1.33
C LEU A 252 -25.23 -8.13 -1.57
N ASP A 253 -25.78 -7.66 -2.69
CA ASP A 253 -27.05 -8.13 -3.25
C ASP A 253 -26.91 -9.49 -3.97
N LYS A 254 -28.04 -10.01 -4.47
CA LYS A 254 -28.08 -11.28 -5.23
C LYS A 254 -27.27 -11.27 -6.53
N SER A 255 -26.93 -10.09 -7.05
CA SER A 255 -26.12 -9.89 -8.25
C SER A 255 -24.63 -9.68 -7.95
N ILE A 256 -24.21 -9.83 -6.69
CA ILE A 256 -22.82 -9.68 -6.23
C ILE A 256 -22.35 -8.22 -6.39
N ARG A 257 -23.24 -7.27 -6.13
CA ARG A 257 -22.94 -5.83 -6.06
C ARG A 257 -23.24 -5.32 -4.66
N VAL A 258 -22.68 -4.19 -4.27
CA VAL A 258 -23.02 -3.55 -2.98
C VAL A 258 -24.52 -3.28 -2.94
N ASN A 259 -25.18 -3.66 -1.85
CA ASN A 259 -26.61 -3.44 -1.66
C ASN A 259 -26.96 -1.94 -1.78
N ASN A 260 -28.03 -1.63 -2.51
CA ASN A 260 -28.52 -0.27 -2.69
C ASN A 260 -28.87 0.43 -1.37
N ASP A 261 -29.33 -0.31 -0.34
CA ASP A 261 -29.61 0.26 0.98
C ASP A 261 -28.32 0.78 1.64
N ILE A 262 -27.20 0.06 1.47
CA ILE A 262 -25.88 0.48 1.97
C ILE A 262 -25.39 1.69 1.19
N LEU A 263 -25.56 1.71 -0.13
CA LEU A 263 -25.19 2.86 -0.95
C LEU A 263 -26.01 4.11 -0.56
N GLU A 264 -27.30 3.95 -0.32
CA GLU A 264 -28.18 5.03 0.11
C GLU A 264 -27.80 5.57 1.49
N GLU A 265 -27.52 4.69 2.46
CA GLU A 265 -27.00 5.06 3.78
C GLU A 265 -25.68 5.86 3.67
N ILE A 266 -24.75 5.41 2.81
CA ILE A 266 -23.49 6.14 2.58
C ILE A 266 -23.76 7.52 2.00
N VAL A 267 -24.61 7.63 0.98
CA VAL A 267 -24.89 8.92 0.31
C VAL A 267 -25.58 9.89 1.28
N ARG A 268 -26.60 9.44 2.02
CA ARG A 268 -27.34 10.27 2.98
C ARG A 268 -26.46 10.77 4.13
N HIS A 269 -25.44 10.01 4.52
CA HIS A 269 -24.57 10.32 5.67
C HIS A 269 -23.08 10.37 5.29
N ILE A 270 -22.76 10.90 4.11
CA ILE A 270 -21.42 10.82 3.50
C ILE A 270 -20.29 11.30 4.41
N GLU A 271 -20.54 12.31 5.24
CA GLU A 271 -19.55 12.85 6.19
C GLU A 271 -19.06 11.80 7.21
N LYS A 272 -19.93 10.88 7.64
CA LYS A 272 -19.61 9.75 8.51
C LYS A 272 -18.75 8.70 7.79
N TYR A 273 -18.95 8.57 6.48
CA TYR A 273 -18.36 7.51 5.66
C TYR A 273 -17.16 7.97 4.83
N MET A 274 -16.68 9.21 4.96
CA MET A 274 -15.49 9.72 4.25
C MET A 274 -14.25 8.84 4.38
N GLY A 275 -14.12 8.09 5.50
CA GLY A 275 -13.02 7.15 5.73
C GLY A 275 -12.96 5.98 4.74
N ILE A 276 -14.03 5.68 4.01
CA ILE A 276 -14.06 4.67 2.93
C ILE A 276 -13.06 5.03 1.81
N PHE A 277 -12.96 6.33 1.50
CA PHE A 277 -12.26 6.80 0.31
C PHE A 277 -10.81 7.22 0.59
N ILE A 278 -10.43 7.33 1.87
CA ILE A 278 -9.07 7.69 2.27
C ILE A 278 -8.13 6.50 2.05
N THR A 279 -6.88 6.80 1.65
CA THR A 279 -5.81 5.81 1.50
C THR A 279 -5.77 4.85 2.69
N SER A 280 -5.83 3.55 2.39
CA SER A 280 -5.70 2.49 3.38
C SER A 280 -4.24 2.05 3.53
N GLY A 281 -3.86 1.63 4.73
CA GLY A 281 -2.48 1.25 5.01
C GLY A 281 -2.17 1.18 6.50
N CYS A 282 -0.88 1.22 6.83
CA CYS A 282 -0.40 1.42 8.20
C CYS A 282 -0.92 2.75 8.79
N PRO A 283 -0.90 2.95 10.11
CA PRO A 283 -1.31 4.21 10.73
C PRO A 283 -0.64 5.42 10.07
N TYR A 284 -1.42 6.47 9.80
CA TYR A 284 -1.03 7.71 9.12
C TYR A 284 -0.71 7.58 7.61
N CYS A 285 -0.93 6.43 6.97
CA CYS A 285 -0.66 6.24 5.55
C CYS A 285 -1.53 7.14 4.66
N ASN A 286 -0.90 7.96 3.82
CA ASN A 286 -1.60 8.92 2.96
C ASN A 286 -1.03 9.08 1.55
N ARG A 287 -0.10 8.20 1.13
CA ARG A 287 0.54 8.07 -0.21
C ARG A 287 -0.06 8.95 -1.34
N PRO A 288 0.33 10.23 -1.44
CA PRO A 288 -0.26 11.11 -2.43
C PRO A 288 0.22 10.81 -3.85
N TYR A 289 -0.72 10.74 -4.79
CA TYR A 289 -0.50 10.53 -6.22
C TYR A 289 0.23 9.21 -6.55
N TYR A 290 0.13 8.22 -5.65
CA TYR A 290 0.82 6.95 -5.84
C TYR A 290 0.18 6.14 -6.98
N ASN A 291 -1.15 6.10 -7.05
CA ASN A 291 -1.88 5.43 -8.14
C ASN A 291 -2.49 6.43 -9.13
N GLU A 292 -2.77 7.63 -8.65
CA GLU A 292 -3.58 8.67 -9.27
C GLU A 292 -2.72 9.75 -9.94
N SER A 293 -3.24 10.34 -11.02
CA SER A 293 -2.74 11.61 -11.53
C SER A 293 -3.10 12.74 -10.56
N PRO A 294 -2.28 13.80 -10.43
CA PRO A 294 -2.67 15.02 -9.73
C PRO A 294 -3.93 15.71 -10.29
N ARG A 295 -4.35 15.36 -11.50
CA ARG A 295 -5.57 15.86 -12.15
C ARG A 295 -6.79 14.94 -11.98
N GLY A 296 -6.63 13.82 -11.28
CA GLY A 296 -7.66 12.79 -11.14
C GLY A 296 -7.80 11.89 -12.39
N PRO A 297 -8.75 10.94 -12.37
CA PRO A 297 -9.65 10.66 -11.23
C PRO A 297 -8.88 10.13 -10.00
N PHE A 298 -9.42 10.38 -8.80
CA PHE A 298 -8.79 9.96 -7.54
C PHE A 298 -9.40 8.65 -7.03
N TYR A 299 -8.61 7.57 -7.01
CA TYR A 299 -9.02 6.30 -6.39
C TYR A 299 -8.95 6.41 -4.85
N ASN A 300 -7.82 6.88 -4.32
CA ASN A 300 -7.66 7.15 -2.89
C ASN A 300 -7.45 8.65 -2.62
N PHE A 301 -7.98 9.11 -1.50
CA PHE A 301 -7.79 10.47 -0.99
C PHE A 301 -6.83 10.48 0.19
N TYR A 302 -6.17 11.62 0.42
CA TYR A 302 -5.03 11.71 1.34
C TYR A 302 -5.42 12.18 2.75
N SER A 303 -6.61 12.77 2.89
CA SER A 303 -7.14 13.28 4.14
C SER A 303 -8.65 13.51 4.03
N ARG A 304 -9.34 13.72 5.15
CA ARG A 304 -10.77 14.12 5.17
C ARG A 304 -11.00 15.42 4.40
N ASN A 305 -10.10 16.40 4.55
CA ASN A 305 -10.17 17.66 3.80
C ASN A 305 -10.03 17.44 2.28
N HIS A 306 -9.22 16.46 1.86
CA HIS A 306 -9.16 16.09 0.45
C HIS A 306 -10.48 15.47 -0.02
N VAL A 307 -11.09 14.56 0.75
CA VAL A 307 -12.41 13.98 0.43
C VAL A 307 -13.49 15.06 0.31
N MET A 308 -13.56 16.01 1.25
CA MET A 308 -14.53 17.10 1.24
C MET A 308 -14.49 17.94 -0.05
N LYS A 309 -13.29 18.18 -0.61
CA LYS A 309 -13.13 18.94 -1.87
C LYS A 309 -13.73 18.23 -3.08
N TYR A 310 -13.94 16.91 -3.01
CA TYR A 310 -14.44 16.07 -4.09
C TYR A 310 -15.74 15.36 -3.73
N LEU A 311 -16.47 15.86 -2.73
CA LEU A 311 -17.66 15.20 -2.20
C LEU A 311 -18.72 14.99 -3.29
N ASP A 312 -19.00 16.01 -4.10
CA ASP A 312 -19.99 15.94 -5.19
C ASP A 312 -19.61 14.89 -6.24
N SER A 313 -18.31 14.79 -6.58
CA SER A 313 -17.80 13.76 -7.50
C SER A 313 -18.01 12.36 -6.92
N ILE A 314 -17.72 12.18 -5.63
CA ILE A 314 -17.89 10.89 -4.95
C ILE A 314 -19.39 10.54 -4.90
N ILE A 315 -20.27 11.47 -4.55
CA ILE A 315 -21.73 11.24 -4.54
C ILE A 315 -22.20 10.82 -5.93
N SER A 316 -21.79 11.53 -6.99
CA SER A 316 -22.12 11.16 -8.37
C SER A 316 -21.63 9.76 -8.75
N GLU A 317 -20.44 9.37 -8.30
CA GLU A 317 -19.91 8.00 -8.49
C GLU A 317 -20.77 6.95 -7.75
N LEU A 318 -21.21 7.24 -6.52
CA LEU A 318 -22.06 6.34 -5.74
C LEU A 318 -23.47 6.21 -6.32
N GLU A 319 -24.05 7.29 -6.82
CA GLU A 319 -25.34 7.26 -7.51
C GLU A 319 -25.26 6.45 -8.81
N LYS A 320 -24.17 6.62 -9.58
CA LYS A 320 -23.90 5.77 -10.75
C LYS A 320 -23.77 4.30 -10.36
N LEU A 321 -23.12 3.99 -9.24
CA LEU A 321 -23.03 2.62 -8.75
C LEU A 321 -24.40 2.03 -8.42
N ARG A 322 -25.28 2.81 -7.79
CA ARG A 322 -26.65 2.40 -7.42
C ARG A 322 -27.54 2.12 -8.63
N ASN A 323 -27.31 2.83 -9.74
CA ASN A 323 -28.12 2.75 -10.96
C ASN A 323 -27.60 1.74 -12.00
N ARG A 324 -26.54 0.97 -11.69
CA ARG A 324 -26.01 -0.08 -12.58
C ARG A 324 -26.85 -1.34 -12.55
#